data_AF-X4ZUX0-F1
#
_entry.id   AF-X4ZUX0-F1
#
_cell.length_a   1.000
_cell.length_b   1.000
_cell.length_c   1.000
_cell.angle_alpha   90.00
_cell.angle_beta   90.00
_cell.angle_gamma   90.00
#
_symmetry.space_group_name_H-M   'P 1'
#
loop_
_entity.id
_entity.type
_entity.pdbx_description
1 polymer ?
#
loop_
_entity_poly.entity_id
_entity_poly.type
_entity_poly.pdbx_seq_one_letter_code
_entity_poly.pdbx_strand_id
1 'polypeptide(L)' 'MPVDYIVDTTCGRHFCWSATSYENLILSIQDRGYMPTFIMPLSEYEARERAIEKERELKESA' A
#
# COMPACT_ATOMS: atom_id res chain seq x y z
N MET A 1 -17.36 5.49 2.91
CA MET A 1 -16.96 4.10 2.64
C MET A 1 -15.51 3.96 3.09
N PRO A 2 -15.11 2.83 3.70
CA PRO A 2 -13.71 2.59 4.01
C PRO A 2 -12.88 2.48 2.72
N VAL A 3 -11.64 2.94 2.79
CA VAL A 3 -10.63 2.82 1.74
C VAL A 3 -9.59 1.81 2.20
N ASP A 4 -9.19 0.91 1.31
CA ASP A 4 -8.12 -0.03 1.56
C ASP A 4 -6.78 0.61 1.22
N TYR A 5 -5.79 0.41 2.10
CA TYR A 5 -4.44 0.95 1.95
C TYR A 5 -3.42 -0.17 2.02
N ILE A 6 -2.40 -0.10 1.18
CA ILE A 6 -1.18 -0.87 1.40
C ILE A 6 -0.25 -0.09 2.33
N VAL A 7 0.34 -0.80 3.28
CA VAL A 7 1.19 -0.23 4.33
C VAL A 7 2.47 -1.04 4.40
N ASP A 8 3.60 -0.36 4.23
CA ASP A 8 4.92 -0.87 4.64
C ASP A 8 5.32 -0.24 5.96
N THR A 9 6.01 -1.01 6.77
CA THR A 9 6.45 -0.58 8.11
C THR A 9 7.96 -0.66 8.26
N THR A 10 8.49 0.10 9.22
CA THR A 10 9.92 0.11 9.56
C THR A 10 10.45 -1.25 9.99
N CYS A 11 9.59 -2.12 10.55
CA CYS A 11 9.95 -3.49 10.92
C CYS A 11 9.86 -4.48 9.74
N GLY A 12 9.64 -3.99 8.51
CA GLY A 12 9.65 -4.78 7.29
C GLY A 12 8.33 -5.51 6.99
N ARG A 13 7.25 -5.23 7.72
CA ARG A 13 5.94 -5.81 7.38
C ARG A 13 5.27 -5.01 6.27
N HIS A 14 4.70 -5.75 5.32
CA HIS A 14 3.86 -5.29 4.22
C HIS A 14 2.45 -5.88 4.40
N PHE A 15 1.41 -5.06 4.47
CA PHE A 15 0.04 -5.54 4.63
C PHE A 15 -1.01 -4.54 4.12
N CYS A 16 -2.22 -5.04 3.88
CA CYS A 16 -3.38 -4.23 3.54
C CYS A 16 -4.18 -3.87 4.79
N TRP A 17 -4.72 -2.65 4.82
CA TRP A 17 -5.50 -2.14 5.94
C TRP A 17 -6.65 -1.25 5.48
N SER A 18 -7.88 -1.56 5.93
CA SER A 18 -9.06 -0.77 5.65
C SER A 18 -9.26 0.33 6.69
N ALA A 19 -9.47 1.57 6.26
CA ALA A 19 -9.74 2.69 7.16
C ALA A 19 -10.78 3.66 6.59
N THR A 20 -11.55 4.32 7.46
CA THR A 20 -12.56 5.32 7.06
C THR A 20 -11.96 6.67 6.67
N SER A 21 -10.74 6.95 7.14
CA SER A 21 -9.95 8.13 6.82
C SER A 21 -8.46 7.80 7.02
N TYR A 22 -7.59 8.61 6.42
CA TYR A 22 -6.14 8.49 6.59
C TYR A 22 -5.72 8.67 8.05
N GLU A 23 -6.36 9.58 8.79
CA GLU A 23 -6.07 9.78 10.22
C GLU A 23 -6.41 8.55 11.06
N ASN A 24 -7.56 7.92 10.79
CA ASN A 24 -7.95 6.68 11.48
C ASN A 24 -6.97 5.54 11.17
N LEU A 25 -6.50 5.45 9.92
CA LEU A 25 -5.44 4.51 9.53
C LEU A 25 -4.18 4.70 10.39
N ILE A 26 -3.64 5.92 10.45
CA ILE A 26 -2.41 6.21 11.20
C ILE A 26 -2.58 5.85 12.68
N LEU A 27 -3.69 6.28 13.30
CA LEU A 27 -3.98 5.96 14.70
C LEU A 27 -4.05 4.45 14.92
N SER A 28 -4.73 3.71 14.03
CA SER A 28 -4.88 2.25 14.15
C SER A 28 -3.58 1.46 13.95
N ILE A 29 -2.65 1.99 13.16
CA ILE A 29 -1.32 1.42 12.95
C ILE A 29 -0.43 1.69 14.17
N GLN A 30 -0.45 2.93 14.68
CA GLN A 30 0.31 3.33 15.86
C GLN A 30 -0.15 2.62 17.13
N ASP A 31 -1.46 2.44 17.31
CA ASP A 31 -2.06 1.68 18.43
C ASP A 31 -1.56 0.22 18.46
N ARG A 32 -1.25 -0.35 17.28
CA ARG A 32 -0.65 -1.68 17.15
C ARG A 32 0.87 -1.71 17.30
N GLY A 33 1.50 -0.57 17.58
CA GLY A 33 2.95 -0.46 17.74
C GLY A 33 3.73 -0.50 16.44
N TYR A 34 3.08 -0.26 15.29
CA TYR A 34 3.76 -0.18 14.00
C TYR A 34 4.10 1.28 13.64
N MET A 35 5.23 1.47 12.96
CA MET A 35 5.59 2.74 12.32
C MET A 35 5.56 2.56 10.81
N PRO A 36 4.64 3.20 10.08
CA PRO A 36 4.57 3.09 8.64
C PRO A 36 5.70 3.87 7.96
N THR A 37 6.30 3.29 6.92
CA THR A 37 7.29 3.93 6.04
C THR A 37 6.71 4.27 4.68
N PHE A 38 5.66 3.56 4.26
CA PHE A 38 4.94 3.81 3.01
C PHE A 38 3.47 3.50 3.23
N ILE A 39 2.61 4.36 2.70
CA ILE A 39 1.15 4.18 2.69
C ILE A 39 0.63 4.65 1.34
N MET A 40 -0.24 3.84 0.73
CA MET A 40 -0.91 4.18 -0.53
C MET A 40 -2.27 3.49 -0.59
N PRO A 41 -3.32 4.13 -1.16
CA PRO A 41 -4.56 3.41 -1.46
C PRO A 41 -4.29 2.16 -2.31
N LEU A 42 -4.92 1.04 -1.97
CA LEU A 42 -4.70 -0.24 -2.63
C LEU A 42 -4.96 -0.15 -4.14
N SER A 43 -6.01 0.58 -4.55
CA SER A 43 -6.33 0.80 -5.96
C SER A 43 -5.22 1.51 -6.72
N GLU A 44 -4.57 2.50 -6.11
CA GLU A 44 -3.43 3.21 -6.70
C GLU A 44 -2.20 2.32 -6.75
N TYR A 45 -1.96 1.53 -5.70
CA TYR A 45 -0.86 0.57 -5.66
C TYR A 45 -1.00 -0.49 -6.77
N GLU A 46 -2.17 -1.12 -6.90
CA GLU A 46 -2.46 -2.09 -7.96
C GLU A 46 -2.37 -1.49 -9.36
N ALA A 47 -2.77 -0.22 -9.54
CA ALA A 47 -2.60 0.48 -10.81
C ALA A 47 -1.11 0.67 -11.16
N ARG A 48 -0.29 1.02 -10.17
CA ARG A 48 1.17 1.15 -10.34
C ARG A 48 1.83 -0.19 -10.64
N GLU A 49 1.49 -1.25 -9.92
CA GLU A 49 2.06 -2.59 -10.14
C GLU A 49 1.73 -3.10 -11.54
N ARG A 50 0.47 -2.96 -11.99
CA ARG A 50 0.07 -3.31 -13.36
C ARG A 50 0.83 -2.51 -14.42
N ALA A 51 1.12 -1.24 -14.17
CA ALA A 51 1.90 -0.42 -15.09
C ALA A 51 3.35 -0.93 -15.19
N ILE A 52 3.97 -1.27 -14.06
CA ILE A 52 5.32 -1.83 -14.00
C ILE A 52 5.38 -3.20 -14.68
N GLU A 53 4.41 -4.07 -14.43
CA GLU A 53 4.34 -5.39 -15.05
C GLU A 53 4.23 -5.29 -16.57
N LYS A 54 3.35 -4.41 -17.07
CA LYS A 54 3.22 -4.14 -18.51
C LYS A 54 4.50 -3.63 -19.15
N GLU A 55 5.27 -2.79 -18.45
CA GLU A 55 6.58 -2.34 -18.95
C GLU A 55 7.62 -3.47 -18.99
N ARG A 56 7.58 -4.41 -18.04
CA ARG A 56 8.46 -5.59 -18.03
C ARG A 56 8.13 -6.52 -19.18
N GLU A 57 6.85 -6.84 -19.38
CA GLU A 57 6.41 -7.66 -20.51
C GLU A 57 6.86 -7.06 -21.85
N LEU A 58 6.73 -5.75 -22.03
CA LEU A 58 7.14 -5.08 -23.27
C LEU A 58 8.66 -5.19 -23.52
N LYS A 59 9.48 -5.15 -22.45
CA LYS A 59 10.94 -5.27 -22.54
C LYS A 59 11.42 -6.70 -22.75
N GLU A 60 10.71 -7.69 -22.21
CA GLU A 60 11.04 -9.12 -22.38
C GLU A 60 10.58 -9.66 -23.74
N SER A 61 9.64 -8.97 -24.39
CA SER A 61 9.11 -9.34 -25.71
C SER A 61 9.87 -8.72 -26.90
N ALA A 62 10.94 -7.96 -26.66
CA ALA A 62 11.74 -7.23 -27.66
C ALA A 62 13.15 -7.81 -27.77
#